data_AF-A0A3M1PVF4-F1
#
_entry.id   AF-A0A3M1PVF4-F1
#
_cell.length_a   1.000
_cell.length_b   1.000
_cell.length_c   1.000
_cell.angle_alpha   90.00
_cell.angle_beta   90.00
_cell.angle_gamma   90.00
#
_symmetry.space_group_name_H-M   'P 1'
#
loop_
_entity.id
_entity.type
_entity.pdbx_description
1 polymer ?
#
loop_
_entity_poly.entity_id
_entity_poly.type
_entity_poly.pdbx_seq_one_letter_code
_entity_poly.pdbx_strand_id
1 'polypeptide(L)'
;MAAAACVATGCGGAIRGHWALERATPNKETFALDDAVFRRDGAYEATLTLDGRTTRESGSYEFKFNKLVLRPVAGGQHKFTAVVTPRQLKVIRGDQFAYLRKVKPK
;
A
#
# COMPACT_ATOMS: atom_id res chain seq x y z
N MET A 1 3.70 -31.18 9.65
CA MET A 1 2.93 -30.36 10.61
C MET A 1 2.25 -29.26 9.82
N ALA A 2 0.97 -29.44 9.47
CA ALA A 2 0.24 -28.55 8.57
C ALA A 2 -0.19 -27.29 9.33
N ALA A 3 0.33 -26.13 8.91
CA ALA A 3 -0.05 -24.84 9.46
C ALA A 3 -1.50 -24.53 9.03
N ALA A 4 -2.40 -24.48 10.02
CA ALA A 4 -3.73 -23.95 9.85
C ALA A 4 -3.63 -22.45 9.52
N ALA A 5 -3.63 -22.12 8.23
CA ALA A 5 -3.83 -20.77 7.77
C ALA A 5 -5.28 -20.38 8.04
N CYS A 6 -5.56 -19.85 9.22
CA CYS A 6 -6.77 -19.09 9.49
C CYS A 6 -6.83 -17.94 8.47
N VAL A 7 -7.59 -18.15 7.41
CA VAL A 7 -7.97 -17.14 6.43
C VAL A 7 -8.68 -16.02 7.17
N ALA A 8 -7.95 -14.94 7.44
CA ALA A 8 -8.49 -13.66 7.86
C ALA A 8 -9.28 -13.03 6.69
N THR A 9 -10.43 -13.63 6.36
CA THR A 9 -11.48 -13.02 5.56
C THR A 9 -12.11 -11.91 6.39
N GLY A 10 -11.79 -10.66 6.08
CA GLY A 10 -12.46 -9.53 6.71
C GLY A 10 -12.10 -8.17 6.14
N CYS A 11 -10.82 -7.80 6.08
CA CYS A 11 -10.43 -6.45 5.65
C CYS A 11 -9.30 -6.42 4.62
N GLY A 12 -8.49 -7.48 4.52
CA GLY A 12 -7.37 -7.55 3.56
C GLY A 12 -7.80 -7.54 2.09
N GLY A 13 -9.08 -7.79 1.79
CA GLY A 13 -9.64 -7.76 0.44
C GLY A 13 -9.82 -6.36 -0.14
N ALA A 14 -10.12 -5.36 0.70
CA ALA A 14 -10.51 -4.03 0.23
C ALA A 14 -9.36 -3.29 -0.48
N ILE A 15 -8.14 -3.45 0.02
CA ILE A 15 -6.93 -2.82 -0.54
C ILE A 15 -6.41 -3.55 -1.80
N ARG A 16 -6.90 -4.74 -2.12
CA ARG A 16 -6.39 -5.51 -3.28
C ARG A 16 -6.65 -4.78 -4.59
N GLY A 17 -5.73 -4.95 -5.53
CA GLY A 17 -5.82 -4.40 -6.88
C GLY A 17 -4.72 -3.38 -7.16
N HIS A 18 -4.88 -2.72 -8.30
CA HIS A 18 -3.95 -1.70 -8.79
C HIS A 18 -4.45 -0.31 -8.42
N TRP A 19 -3.54 0.52 -7.92
CA TRP A 19 -3.79 1.88 -7.46
C TRP A 19 -2.76 2.81 -8.08
N ALA A 20 -3.23 3.92 -8.63
CA ALA A 20 -2.38 4.97 -9.17
C ALA A 20 -2.53 6.24 -8.34
N LEU A 21 -1.44 6.97 -8.12
CA LEU A 21 -1.48 8.24 -7.38
C LEU A 21 -2.41 9.23 -8.08
N GLU A 22 -3.28 9.83 -7.27
CA GLU A 22 -4.17 10.92 -7.65
C GLU A 22 -3.67 12.24 -7.07
N ARG A 23 -3.22 12.23 -5.80
CA ARG A 23 -2.73 13.43 -5.10
C ARG A 23 -1.78 13.07 -3.96
N ALA A 24 -0.76 13.88 -3.75
CA ALA A 24 0.14 13.81 -2.59
C ALA A 24 0.13 15.13 -1.81
N THR A 25 0.41 15.09 -0.51
CA THR A 25 0.61 16.28 0.33
C THR A 25 1.77 16.02 1.29
N PRO A 26 2.75 16.94 1.38
CA PRO A 26 2.79 18.27 0.75
C PRO A 26 3.00 18.25 -0.77
N ASN A 27 3.76 17.28 -1.30
CA ASN A 27 3.98 17.07 -2.73
C ASN A 27 4.49 15.63 -2.96
N LYS A 28 4.57 15.23 -4.24
CA LYS A 28 4.99 13.87 -4.63
C LYS A 28 6.47 13.57 -4.32
N GLU A 29 7.30 14.61 -4.23
CA GLU A 29 8.75 14.50 -4.00
C GLU A 29 9.05 14.19 -2.53
N THR A 30 8.12 14.54 -1.63
CA THR A 30 8.28 14.31 -0.19
C THR A 30 7.65 12.99 0.25
N PHE A 31 6.41 12.73 -0.16
CA PHE A 31 5.68 11.51 0.17
C PHE A 31 4.69 11.13 -0.92
N ALA A 32 4.92 9.98 -1.57
CA ALA A 32 4.01 9.45 -2.58
C ALA A 32 4.05 7.93 -2.64
N LEU A 33 2.93 7.36 -3.05
CA LEU A 33 2.81 5.97 -3.46
C LEU A 33 2.19 5.99 -4.87
N ASP A 34 3.03 5.92 -5.90
CA ASP A 34 2.66 6.28 -7.29
C ASP A 34 1.92 5.19 -8.05
N ASP A 35 2.45 3.97 -8.03
CA ASP A 35 1.95 2.86 -8.83
C ASP A 35 1.98 1.59 -7.97
N ALA A 36 0.92 1.34 -7.22
CA ALA A 36 0.88 0.28 -6.21
C ALA A 36 -0.07 -0.85 -6.61
N VAL A 37 0.44 -2.07 -6.60
CA VAL A 37 -0.31 -3.30 -6.85
C VAL A 37 -0.29 -4.15 -5.60
N PHE A 38 -1.47 -4.42 -5.02
CA PHE A 38 -1.65 -5.31 -3.87
C PHE A 38 -2.33 -6.61 -4.31
N ARG A 39 -1.59 -7.72 -4.28
CA ARG A 39 -2.03 -9.03 -4.76
C ARG A 39 -2.72 -9.85 -3.67
N ARG A 40 -3.54 -10.83 -4.10
CA ARG A 40 -4.32 -11.67 -3.18
C ARG A 40 -3.45 -12.55 -2.28
N ASP A 41 -2.28 -12.95 -2.76
CA ASP A 41 -1.27 -13.77 -2.07
C ASP A 41 -0.49 -13.01 -0.99
N GLY A 42 -0.75 -11.70 -0.83
CA GLY A 42 -0.03 -10.85 0.12
C GLY A 42 1.24 -10.24 -0.44
N ALA A 43 1.54 -10.42 -1.74
CA ALA A 43 2.62 -9.71 -2.41
C ALA A 43 2.20 -8.29 -2.82
N TYR A 44 3.16 -7.37 -2.86
CA TYR A 44 2.97 -6.04 -3.42
C TYR A 44 4.11 -5.63 -4.34
N GLU A 45 3.80 -4.69 -5.22
CA GLU A 45 4.77 -3.89 -5.95
C GLU A 45 4.34 -2.43 -5.85
N ALA A 46 5.26 -1.51 -5.56
CA ALA A 46 4.97 -0.10 -5.49
C ALA A 46 6.16 0.78 -5.85
N THR A 47 5.89 1.94 -6.44
CA THR A 47 6.83 3.06 -6.46
C THR A 47 6.55 3.95 -5.25
N LEU A 48 7.51 3.99 -4.31
CA LEU A 48 7.40 4.69 -3.04
C LEU A 48 8.40 5.85 -3.00
N THR A 49 7.91 7.05 -2.74
CA THR A 49 8.73 8.22 -2.46
C THR A 49 8.67 8.56 -0.98
N LEU A 50 9.83 8.56 -0.31
CA LEU A 50 9.99 8.95 1.09
C LEU A 50 11.15 9.93 1.22
N ASP A 51 10.87 11.08 1.82
CA ASP A 51 11.88 12.07 2.22
C ASP A 51 12.83 12.44 1.06
N GLY A 52 12.27 12.67 -0.14
CA GLY A 52 13.03 13.03 -1.35
C GLY A 52 13.57 11.85 -2.15
N ARG A 53 13.39 10.61 -1.69
CA ARG A 53 13.92 9.40 -2.34
C ARG A 53 12.80 8.55 -2.91
N THR A 54 12.80 8.41 -4.22
CA THR A 54 11.89 7.51 -4.93
C THR A 54 12.56 6.17 -5.18
N THR A 55 11.87 5.09 -4.80
CA THR A 55 12.33 3.72 -4.99
C THR A 55 11.19 2.86 -5.51
N ARG A 56 11.52 1.88 -6.36
CA ARG A 56 10.58 0.83 -6.74
C ARG A 56 10.82 -0.35 -5.82
N GLU A 57 9.82 -0.69 -5.04
CA GLU A 57 9.87 -1.76 -4.06
C GLU A 57 8.89 -2.87 -4.42
N SER A 58 9.27 -4.09 -4.09
CA SER A 58 8.39 -5.25 -4.10
C SER A 58 8.62 -6.07 -2.84
N GLY A 59 7.63 -6.85 -2.43
CA GLY A 59 7.74 -7.69 -1.24
C GLY A 59 6.38 -8.14 -0.74
N SER A 60 6.24 -8.26 0.57
CA SER A 60 4.98 -8.66 1.20
C SER A 60 4.30 -7.47 1.87
N TYR A 61 2.96 -7.48 1.90
CA TYR A 61 2.19 -6.47 2.61
C TYR A 61 1.21 -7.12 3.59
N GLU A 62 0.83 -6.34 4.59
CA GLU A 62 -0.24 -6.68 5.52
C GLU A 62 -1.16 -5.48 5.68
N PHE A 63 -2.46 -5.71 5.56
CA PHE A 63 -3.48 -4.68 5.75
C PHE A 63 -4.54 -5.17 6.73
N LYS A 64 -4.60 -4.54 7.91
CA LYS A 64 -5.55 -4.89 8.98
C LYS A 64 -6.11 -3.62 9.62
N PHE A 65 -7.43 -3.55 9.74
CA PHE A 65 -8.20 -2.40 10.23
C PHE A 65 -7.98 -1.13 9.40
N ASN A 66 -6.89 -0.43 9.67
CA ASN A 66 -6.44 0.76 8.96
C ASN A 66 -4.90 0.84 8.93
N LYS A 67 -4.20 -0.24 9.25
CA LYS A 67 -2.74 -0.29 9.28
C LYS A 67 -2.28 -0.99 8.01
N LEU A 68 -1.50 -0.28 7.21
CA LEU A 68 -0.79 -0.82 6.05
C LEU A 68 0.68 -0.99 6.43
N VAL A 69 1.16 -2.22 6.29
CA VAL A 69 2.56 -2.57 6.48
C VAL A 69 3.10 -3.07 5.16
N LEU A 70 4.20 -2.47 4.69
CA LEU A 70 4.98 -2.95 3.56
C LEU A 70 6.30 -3.53 4.07
N ARG A 71 6.69 -4.71 3.58
CA ARG A 71 7.95 -5.39 3.91
C ARG A 71 8.69 -5.65 2.59
N PRO A 72 9.56 -4.72 2.15
CA PRO A 72 10.32 -4.87 0.92
C PRO A 72 11.27 -6.08 0.98
N VAL A 73 11.53 -6.72 -0.16
CA VAL A 73 12.55 -7.79 -0.26
C VAL A 73 13.95 -7.25 0.07
N ALA A 74 14.23 -5.98 -0.22
CA ALA A 74 15.48 -5.31 0.13
C ALA A 74 15.69 -5.15 1.66
N GLY A 75 14.69 -5.50 2.47
CA GLY A 75 14.72 -5.41 3.92
C GLY A 75 14.01 -4.18 4.47
N GLY A 76 13.87 -4.14 5.79
CA GLY A 76 13.15 -3.08 6.50
C GLY A 76 11.63 -3.26 6.49
N GLN A 77 10.93 -2.22 6.93
CA GLN A 77 9.47 -2.20 7.00
C GLN A 77 8.98 -0.75 6.95
N HIS A 78 7.96 -0.51 6.12
CA HIS A 78 7.22 0.75 6.11
C HIS A 78 5.87 0.56 6.78
N LYS A 79 5.51 1.45 7.71
CA LYS A 79 4.25 1.41 8.45
C LYS A 79 3.45 2.67 8.14
N PHE A 80 2.23 2.49 7.69
CA PHE A 80 1.32 3.57 7.34
C PHE A 80 -0.05 3.34 7.98
N THR A 81 -0.78 4.43 8.15
CA THR A 81 -2.24 4.34 8.27
C THR A 81 -2.84 4.39 6.87
N ALA A 82 -3.80 3.53 6.57
CA ALA A 82 -4.48 3.50 5.28
C ALA A 82 -6.00 3.40 5.47
N VAL A 83 -6.72 4.25 4.75
CA VAL A 83 -8.18 4.24 4.66
C VAL A 83 -8.55 3.86 3.24
N VAL A 84 -9.30 2.78 3.08
CA VAL A 84 -9.69 2.24 1.78
C VAL A 84 -11.18 2.36 1.56
N THR A 85 -11.54 2.83 0.37
CA THR A 85 -12.90 2.83 -0.17
C THR A 85 -12.89 2.06 -1.48
N PRO A 86 -14.05 1.76 -2.09
CA PRO A 86 -14.08 1.03 -3.38
C PRO A 86 -13.32 1.71 -4.52
N ARG A 87 -13.11 3.03 -4.47
CA ARG A 87 -12.48 3.82 -5.54
C ARG A 87 -11.18 4.51 -5.14
N GLN A 88 -10.94 4.71 -3.85
CA GLN A 88 -9.82 5.50 -3.36
C GLN A 88 -9.13 4.81 -2.18
N LEU A 89 -7.80 4.88 -2.17
CA LEU A 89 -6.93 4.49 -1.08
C LEU A 89 -6.21 5.74 -0.59
N LYS A 90 -6.43 6.12 0.67
CA LYS A 90 -5.66 7.18 1.34
C LYS A 90 -4.59 6.51 2.19
N VAL A 91 -3.32 6.81 1.95
CA VAL A 91 -2.19 6.40 2.77
C VAL A 91 -1.69 7.61 3.56
N ILE A 92 -1.38 7.42 4.85
CA ILE A 92 -1.06 8.48 5.80
C ILE A 92 0.23 8.11 6.55
N ARG A 93 1.15 9.07 6.63
CA ARG A 93 2.40 9.01 7.39
C ARG A 93 2.57 10.32 8.16
N GLY A 94 2.27 10.33 9.46
CA GLY A 94 2.28 11.56 10.24
C GLY A 94 1.25 12.57 9.69
N ASP A 95 1.72 13.76 9.33
CA ASP A 95 0.96 14.84 8.68
C ASP A 95 0.89 14.73 7.14
N GLN A 96 1.64 13.79 6.55
CA GLN A 96 1.71 13.55 5.11
C GLN A 96 0.63 12.56 4.66
N PHE A 97 0.10 12.75 3.45
CA PHE A 97 -0.88 11.83 2.88
C PHE A 97 -0.78 11.71 1.35
N ALA A 98 -1.07 10.50 0.87
CA ALA A 98 -1.17 10.16 -0.54
C ALA A 98 -2.56 9.56 -0.81
N TYR A 99 -3.28 10.13 -1.77
CA TYR A 99 -4.53 9.60 -2.30
C TYR A 99 -4.23 8.87 -3.59
N LEU A 100 -4.64 7.62 -3.66
CA LEU A 100 -4.54 6.78 -4.84
C LEU A 100 -5.93 6.41 -5.32
N ARG A 101 -6.11 6.35 -6.63
CA ARG A 101 -7.33 5.92 -7.28
C ARG A 101 -7.19 4.49 -7.77
N LYS A 102 -8.24 3.69 -7.62
CA LYS A 102 -8.28 2.32 -8.11
C LYS A 102 -8.26 2.30 -9.64
N VAL A 103 -7.30 1.57 -10.21
CA VAL A 103 -7.19 1.35 -11.65
C VAL A 103 -8.05 0.15 -12.00
N LYS A 104 -8.88 0.28 -13.04
CA LYS A 104 -9.67 -0.85 -13.54
C LYS A 104 -8.71 -1.84 -14.23
N PRO A 105 -8.80 -3.15 -13.96
CA PRO A 105 -8.16 -4.12 -14.81
C PRO A 105 -8.73 -3.95 -16.24
N LYS A 106 -7.84 -3.90 -17.24
CA LYS A 106 -8.23 -3.93 -18.65
C LYS A 106 -8.79 -5.29 -19.03
#